data_AF-A0AAD9QGC5-F1
#
_entry.id   AF-A0AAD9QGC5-F1
#
_cell.length_a   1.000
_cell.length_b   1.000
_cell.length_c   1.000
_cell.angle_alpha   90.00
_cell.angle_beta   90.00
_cell.angle_gamma   90.00
#
_symmetry.space_group_name_H-M   'P 1'
#
loop_
_entity.id
_entity.type
_entity.pdbx_description
1 polymer ?
#
loop_
_entity_poly.entity_id
_entity_poly.type
_entity_poly.pdbx_seq_one_letter_code
_entity_poly.pdbx_strand_id
1 'polypeptide(L)'
;METEIVMRYNFKKVEKKDLWSSQPNFKEDLGKPHFIAAANRAEKFFKRNNNWELTKTNSKFRTKASCLNLLYITAARYLFVTHVLYDLYNKITYGKFQLSPCSRTEKKQIIIPGSGVCYPEPYGTASCTSDYDVGLIGIAAGSLTEAFNNYFQDIGGFGKPSELVFDTNVYAFTLEFSMPSLFVGLPDDLSDILAHNETMAKFKMQELASAYYKVFKYKEDFFNKMVQGAQTAMKPDVAQNSKLHLDSWLKVFSDLNKKVPMRGDGDLITLRTAHNMKYQYFVKTMSDKGKYLPDFLGIVARALIYAAEAYHTRGAIRHVVGGTQMKVVNMATELSTNDKWVSMIENWGETNKEYVHCRTEPVEVCFLKMSKYMWRMFHAMKLVRGAIPAQAKAGLVHFGEAFADPEYAMRMWLDYKKKGKTAVTQHEHKVIEFLRQFNCDKATLGKPLSETCISKMNDKVNAYNVKLAATVSDKPAKPGWQL
;
A
#
# COMPACT_ATOMS: atom_id res chain seq x y z
N MET A 1 -14.72 -3.72 28.13
CA MET A 1 -14.55 -3.12 26.79
C MET A 1 -14.37 -4.20 25.73
N GLU A 2 -13.43 -5.12 25.95
CA GLU A 2 -12.93 -6.07 24.94
C GLU A 2 -14.01 -6.86 24.20
N THR A 3 -15.01 -7.40 24.88
CA THR A 3 -16.07 -8.19 24.23
C THR A 3 -17.34 -7.39 23.94
N GLU A 4 -17.57 -6.25 24.61
CA GLU A 4 -18.84 -5.50 24.50
C GLU A 4 -19.03 -4.91 23.09
N ILE A 5 -18.00 -4.26 22.54
CA ILE A 5 -18.03 -3.71 21.16
C ILE A 5 -18.20 -4.87 20.17
N VAL A 6 -17.45 -5.95 20.37
CA VAL A 6 -17.45 -7.12 19.48
C VAL A 6 -18.83 -7.77 19.42
N MET A 7 -19.44 -8.03 20.58
CA MET A 7 -20.76 -8.66 20.67
C MET A 7 -21.86 -7.73 20.18
N ARG A 8 -21.87 -6.46 20.61
CA ARG A 8 -22.94 -5.51 20.26
C ARG A 8 -23.02 -5.26 18.75
N TYR A 9 -21.86 -5.10 18.11
CA TYR A 9 -21.79 -4.78 16.70
C TYR A 9 -21.46 -6.01 15.84
N ASN A 10 -21.65 -7.23 16.34
CA ASN A 10 -21.58 -8.47 15.58
C ASN A 10 -20.27 -8.70 14.80
N PHE A 11 -19.12 -8.36 15.40
CA PHE A 11 -17.82 -8.74 14.86
C PHE A 11 -17.68 -10.27 14.89
N LYS A 12 -17.27 -10.88 13.76
CA LYS A 12 -17.09 -12.33 13.66
C LYS A 12 -15.62 -12.68 13.56
N LYS A 13 -15.14 -13.50 14.50
CA LYS A 13 -13.76 -13.99 14.55
C LYS A 13 -13.63 -15.30 13.76
N VAL A 14 -12.48 -15.54 13.12
CA VAL A 14 -12.16 -16.86 12.58
C VAL A 14 -11.82 -17.84 13.72
N GLU A 15 -12.36 -19.05 13.65
CA GLU A 15 -12.08 -20.08 14.64
C GLU A 15 -10.56 -20.35 14.75
N LYS A 16 -10.05 -20.40 15.98
CA LYS A 16 -8.63 -20.68 16.30
C LYS A 16 -7.61 -19.69 15.71
N LYS A 17 -8.04 -18.53 15.19
CA LYS A 17 -7.14 -17.48 14.67
C LYS A 17 -7.51 -16.11 15.20
N ASP A 18 -6.51 -15.30 15.55
CA ASP A 18 -6.73 -13.93 16.01
C ASP A 18 -6.88 -12.95 14.84
N LEU A 19 -7.95 -13.15 14.06
CA LEU A 19 -8.37 -12.32 12.94
C LEU A 19 -9.89 -12.33 12.76
N TRP A 20 -10.43 -11.27 12.18
CA TRP A 20 -11.85 -11.14 11.87
C TRP A 20 -12.19 -11.81 10.54
N SER A 21 -13.26 -12.63 10.52
CA SER A 21 -13.89 -13.13 9.29
C SER A 21 -14.87 -12.11 8.71
N SER A 22 -15.45 -11.25 9.54
CA SER A 22 -16.36 -10.18 9.14
C SER A 22 -16.38 -9.08 10.20
N GLN A 23 -16.53 -7.84 9.73
CA GLN A 23 -16.67 -6.64 10.53
C GLN A 23 -17.98 -5.93 10.14
N PRO A 24 -18.67 -5.23 11.07
CA PRO A 24 -19.91 -4.54 10.77
C PRO A 24 -19.69 -3.32 9.88
N ASN A 25 -20.74 -2.88 9.18
CA ASN A 25 -20.72 -1.61 8.47
C ASN A 25 -21.30 -0.44 9.29
N PHE A 26 -21.76 -0.67 10.53
CA PHE A 26 -22.33 0.34 11.42
C PHE A 26 -23.49 1.19 10.89
N LYS A 27 -24.09 0.87 9.73
CA LYS A 27 -25.12 1.71 9.08
C LYS A 27 -26.23 2.12 10.04
N GLU A 28 -26.73 1.17 10.80
CA GLU A 28 -27.85 1.35 11.73
C GLU A 28 -27.42 1.94 13.08
N ASP A 29 -26.13 2.20 13.32
CA ASP A 29 -25.60 2.66 14.60
C ASP A 29 -25.03 4.08 14.55
N LEU A 30 -24.64 4.56 13.36
CA LEU A 30 -24.03 5.87 13.17
C LEU A 30 -24.88 6.99 13.78
N GLY A 31 -24.24 7.87 14.54
CA GLY A 31 -24.88 8.99 15.23
C GLY A 31 -25.76 8.64 16.43
N LYS A 32 -26.03 7.35 16.71
CA LYS A 32 -26.86 6.96 17.85
C LYS A 32 -26.10 7.14 19.19
N PRO A 33 -26.79 7.49 20.29
CA PRO A 33 -26.14 7.75 21.59
C PRO A 33 -25.25 6.62 22.08
N HIS A 34 -25.63 5.35 21.87
CA HIS A 34 -24.82 4.21 22.28
C HIS A 34 -23.53 4.05 21.47
N PHE A 35 -23.56 4.41 20.19
CA PHE A 35 -22.40 4.36 19.31
C PHE A 35 -21.40 5.45 19.70
N ILE A 36 -21.89 6.67 19.93
CA ILE A 36 -21.10 7.79 20.45
C ILE A 36 -20.50 7.42 21.81
N ALA A 37 -21.27 6.83 22.72
CA ALA A 37 -20.76 6.42 24.03
C ALA A 37 -19.66 5.35 23.93
N ALA A 38 -19.77 4.41 22.98
CA ALA A 38 -18.72 3.43 22.72
C ALA A 38 -17.46 4.08 22.11
N ALA A 39 -17.63 5.02 21.19
CA ALA A 39 -16.53 5.77 20.57
C ALA A 39 -15.78 6.62 21.61
N ASN A 40 -16.48 7.31 22.50
CA ASN A 40 -15.87 8.09 23.59
C ASN A 40 -15.06 7.20 24.55
N ARG A 41 -15.49 5.95 24.77
CA ARG A 41 -14.70 4.97 25.55
C ARG A 41 -13.43 4.56 24.81
N ALA A 42 -13.53 4.30 23.51
CA ALA A 42 -12.38 3.97 22.67
C ALA A 42 -11.38 5.15 22.58
N GLU A 43 -11.87 6.39 22.44
CA GLU A 43 -11.05 7.60 22.46
C GLU A 43 -10.23 7.71 23.75
N LYS A 44 -10.87 7.55 24.92
CA LYS A 44 -10.17 7.54 26.22
C LYS A 44 -9.11 6.44 26.32
N PHE A 45 -9.35 5.29 25.68
CA PHE A 45 -8.34 4.24 25.59
C PHE A 45 -7.14 4.68 24.75
N PHE A 46 -7.36 5.22 23.55
CA PHE A 46 -6.29 5.63 22.65
C PHE A 46 -5.54 6.87 23.14
N LYS A 47 -6.20 7.80 23.85
CA LYS A 47 -5.52 8.93 24.51
C LYS A 47 -4.52 8.46 25.57
N ARG A 48 -4.85 7.39 26.32
CA ARG A 48 -3.94 6.76 27.30
C ARG A 48 -2.88 5.86 26.64
N ASN A 49 -3.16 5.31 25.47
CA ASN A 49 -2.29 4.42 24.72
C ASN A 49 -1.93 5.05 23.35
N ASN A 50 -1.48 6.29 23.38
CA ASN A 50 -1.25 7.13 22.19
C ASN A 50 0.07 6.78 21.46
N ASN A 51 0.43 5.51 21.44
CA ASN A 51 1.61 5.01 20.71
C ASN A 51 1.33 3.57 20.32
N TRP A 52 1.13 3.35 19.03
CA TRP A 52 0.73 2.03 18.55
C TRP A 52 1.83 0.99 18.68
N GLU A 53 3.10 1.34 18.46
CA GLU A 53 4.21 0.39 18.59
C GLU A 53 4.34 -0.14 20.02
N LEU A 54 4.18 0.74 21.01
CA LEU A 54 4.12 0.33 22.41
C LEU A 54 2.87 -0.52 22.70
N THR A 55 1.72 -0.15 22.13
CA THR A 55 0.47 -0.89 22.31
C THR A 55 0.55 -2.31 21.71
N LYS A 56 1.09 -2.45 20.49
CA LYS A 56 1.26 -3.72 19.76
C LYS A 56 2.17 -4.71 20.48
N THR A 57 3.12 -4.22 21.26
CA THR A 57 4.15 -5.04 21.95
C THR A 57 3.88 -5.21 23.44
N ASN A 58 2.86 -4.52 23.98
CA ASN A 58 2.50 -4.60 25.39
C ASN A 58 1.98 -6.00 25.75
N SER A 59 2.59 -6.62 26.77
CA SER A 59 2.22 -7.95 27.26
C SER A 59 0.78 -8.05 27.78
N LYS A 60 0.16 -6.93 28.15
CA LYS A 60 -1.27 -6.85 28.54
C LYS A 60 -2.22 -7.13 27.37
N PHE A 61 -1.80 -6.80 26.15
CA PHE A 61 -2.65 -6.90 24.95
C PHE A 61 -2.21 -8.03 24.01
N ARG A 62 -0.96 -8.46 24.12
CA ARG A 62 -0.38 -9.49 23.25
C ARG A 62 0.60 -10.38 24.01
N THR A 63 0.44 -11.68 23.81
CA THR A 63 1.40 -12.71 24.24
C THR A 63 2.08 -13.32 23.02
N LYS A 64 3.07 -14.19 23.24
CA LYS A 64 3.69 -14.98 22.15
C LYS A 64 2.69 -15.95 21.50
N ALA A 65 1.68 -16.41 22.24
CA ALA A 65 0.74 -17.43 21.78
C ALA A 65 -0.56 -16.85 21.19
N SER A 66 -0.96 -15.63 21.60
CA SER A 66 -2.20 -15.01 21.16
C SER A 66 -2.12 -13.48 21.25
N CYS A 67 -2.86 -12.81 20.37
CA CYS A 67 -3.07 -11.37 20.33
C CYS A 67 -4.56 -11.02 20.38
N LEU A 68 -5.39 -11.84 21.02
CA LEU A 68 -6.85 -11.66 21.06
C LEU A 68 -7.29 -10.31 21.64
N ASN A 69 -6.66 -9.85 22.72
CA ASN A 69 -6.99 -8.55 23.31
C ASN A 69 -6.64 -7.41 22.35
N LEU A 70 -5.51 -7.52 21.65
CA LEU A 70 -5.15 -6.59 20.58
C LEU A 70 -6.16 -6.63 19.42
N LEU A 71 -6.68 -7.82 19.07
CA LEU A 71 -7.76 -7.95 18.09
C LEU A 71 -9.01 -7.18 18.53
N TYR A 72 -9.40 -7.26 19.81
CA TYR A 72 -10.51 -6.46 20.35
C TYR A 72 -10.24 -4.95 20.33
N ILE A 73 -8.99 -4.53 20.56
CA ILE A 73 -8.57 -3.13 20.39
C ILE A 73 -8.72 -2.71 18.92
N THR A 74 -8.45 -3.58 17.93
CA THR A 74 -8.69 -3.24 16.51
C THR A 74 -10.17 -3.01 16.19
N ALA A 75 -11.10 -3.71 16.86
CA ALA A 75 -12.54 -3.45 16.71
C ALA A 75 -12.93 -2.08 17.30
N ALA A 76 -12.36 -1.72 18.46
CA ALA A 76 -12.53 -0.39 19.04
C ALA A 76 -11.93 0.72 18.15
N ARG A 77 -10.77 0.46 17.52
CA ARG A 77 -10.15 1.35 16.52
C ARG A 77 -11.08 1.57 15.33
N TYR A 78 -11.63 0.51 14.76
CA TYR A 78 -12.55 0.61 13.62
C TYR A 78 -13.78 1.45 13.98
N LEU A 79 -14.43 1.15 15.10
CA LEU A 79 -15.58 1.90 15.59
C LEU A 79 -15.25 3.39 15.79
N PHE A 80 -14.13 3.69 16.46
CA PHE A 80 -13.73 5.07 16.76
C PHE A 80 -13.43 5.87 15.50
N VAL A 81 -12.66 5.30 14.56
CA VAL A 81 -12.32 5.96 13.29
C VAL A 81 -13.58 6.25 12.49
N THR A 82 -14.50 5.29 12.38
CA THR A 82 -15.77 5.49 11.70
C THR A 82 -16.63 6.58 12.37
N HIS A 83 -16.66 6.63 13.71
CA HIS A 83 -17.34 7.70 14.44
C HIS A 83 -16.73 9.08 14.15
N VAL A 84 -15.40 9.22 14.21
CA VAL A 84 -14.71 10.49 13.94
C VAL A 84 -14.99 10.97 12.52
N LEU A 85 -14.89 10.07 11.53
CA LEU A 85 -15.21 10.42 10.15
C LEU A 85 -16.66 10.88 9.99
N TYR A 86 -17.62 10.20 10.64
CA TYR A 86 -19.03 10.58 10.62
C TYR A 86 -19.27 11.96 11.24
N ASP A 87 -18.73 12.20 12.43
CA ASP A 87 -18.90 13.47 13.16
C ASP A 87 -18.25 14.64 12.43
N LEU A 88 -17.02 14.47 11.94
CA LEU A 88 -16.32 15.48 11.15
C LEU A 88 -17.07 15.78 9.85
N TYR A 89 -17.58 14.76 9.17
CA TYR A 89 -18.31 14.98 7.93
C TYR A 89 -19.62 15.74 8.16
N ASN A 90 -20.34 15.39 9.23
CA ASN A 90 -21.53 16.12 9.65
C ASN A 90 -21.18 17.60 9.99
N LYS A 91 -20.07 17.86 10.67
CA LYS A 91 -19.60 19.21 11.01
C LYS A 91 -19.22 20.04 9.79
N ILE A 92 -18.35 19.55 8.91
CA ILE A 92 -17.87 20.32 7.75
C ILE A 92 -18.96 20.57 6.70
N THR A 93 -20.05 19.79 6.74
CA THR A 93 -21.20 19.95 5.84
C THR A 93 -22.39 20.65 6.52
N TYR A 94 -22.26 21.10 7.77
CA TYR A 94 -23.33 21.72 8.55
C TYR A 94 -24.60 20.85 8.62
N GLY A 95 -24.41 19.54 8.76
CA GLY A 95 -25.48 18.56 8.83
C GLY A 95 -26.17 18.24 7.50
N LYS A 96 -25.74 18.84 6.38
CA LYS A 96 -26.34 18.59 5.06
C LYS A 96 -26.09 17.18 4.55
N PHE A 97 -24.94 16.60 4.87
CA PHE A 97 -24.57 15.25 4.46
C PHE A 97 -24.04 14.46 5.65
N GLN A 98 -24.29 13.15 5.60
CA GLN A 98 -23.82 12.20 6.60
C GLN A 98 -22.99 11.13 5.94
N LEU A 99 -21.93 10.71 6.63
CA LEU A 99 -21.10 9.61 6.17
C LEU A 99 -21.93 8.33 6.26
N SER A 100 -21.89 7.51 5.22
CA SER A 100 -22.57 6.22 5.21
C SER A 100 -21.66 5.12 4.65
N PRO A 101 -21.92 3.84 4.94
CA PRO A 101 -21.27 2.75 4.22
C PRO A 101 -21.61 2.81 2.74
N CYS A 102 -20.66 2.46 1.88
CA CYS A 102 -20.91 2.46 0.46
C CYS A 102 -21.95 1.41 0.05
N SER A 103 -22.96 1.83 -0.71
CA SER A 103 -23.92 0.95 -1.36
C SER A 103 -23.26 0.17 -2.49
N ARG A 104 -23.83 -0.99 -2.84
CA ARG A 104 -23.35 -1.82 -3.94
C ARG A 104 -24.47 -2.20 -4.90
N THR A 105 -24.13 -2.38 -6.17
CA THR A 105 -25.02 -2.99 -7.16
C THR A 105 -25.08 -4.52 -6.96
N GLU A 106 -25.99 -5.20 -7.67
CA GLU A 106 -26.05 -6.68 -7.71
C GLU A 106 -24.73 -7.29 -8.20
N LYS A 107 -24.03 -6.60 -9.11
CA LYS A 107 -22.69 -6.97 -9.60
C LYS A 107 -21.57 -6.63 -8.60
N LYS A 108 -21.92 -6.25 -7.36
CA LYS A 108 -21.02 -5.87 -6.26
C LYS A 108 -20.16 -4.63 -6.51
N GLN A 109 -20.45 -3.85 -7.56
CA GLN A 109 -19.79 -2.57 -7.82
C GLN A 109 -20.19 -1.56 -6.75
N ILE A 110 -19.25 -0.70 -6.34
CA ILE A 110 -19.46 0.36 -5.37
C ILE A 110 -20.20 1.52 -6.04
N ILE A 111 -21.31 1.95 -5.47
CA ILE A 111 -22.05 3.10 -5.96
C ILE A 111 -21.44 4.36 -5.34
N ILE A 112 -20.89 5.24 -6.18
CA ILE A 112 -20.42 6.55 -5.74
C ILE A 112 -21.64 7.40 -5.37
N PRO A 113 -21.69 7.97 -4.16
CA PRO A 113 -22.83 8.78 -3.77
C PRO A 113 -22.86 10.06 -4.64
N GLY A 114 -24.02 10.36 -5.25
CA GLY A 114 -24.18 11.52 -6.14
C GLY A 114 -23.94 12.86 -5.44
N SER A 115 -24.14 12.88 -4.13
CA SER A 115 -23.64 13.88 -3.20
C SER A 115 -23.18 13.15 -1.94
N GLY A 116 -22.10 13.60 -1.31
CA GLY A 116 -21.63 12.96 -0.08
C GLY A 116 -20.25 12.31 -0.17
N VAL A 117 -19.97 11.52 0.87
CA VAL A 117 -18.85 10.58 0.97
C VAL A 117 -19.38 9.28 1.58
N CYS A 118 -18.90 8.15 1.09
CA CYS A 118 -19.12 6.84 1.72
C CYS A 118 -17.78 6.17 2.04
N TYR A 119 -17.82 5.18 2.94
CA TYR A 119 -16.67 4.32 3.21
C TYR A 119 -16.98 2.86 2.82
N PRO A 120 -16.08 2.18 2.10
CA PRO A 120 -16.25 0.78 1.77
C PRO A 120 -15.98 -0.08 3.01
N GLU A 121 -16.38 -1.35 2.93
CA GLU A 121 -15.92 -2.35 3.88
C GLU A 121 -14.37 -2.42 3.87
N PRO A 122 -13.73 -2.64 5.04
CA PRO A 122 -12.28 -2.77 5.11
C PRO A 122 -11.79 -3.87 4.15
N TYR A 123 -10.86 -3.53 3.27
CA TYR A 123 -10.25 -4.47 2.33
C TYR A 123 -8.92 -4.99 2.88
N GLY A 124 -8.72 -6.32 2.80
CA GLY A 124 -7.52 -6.99 3.32
C GLY A 124 -7.77 -7.86 4.56
N THR A 125 -6.69 -8.38 5.13
CA THR A 125 -6.79 -9.25 6.32
C THR A 125 -6.90 -8.38 7.58
N ALA A 126 -8.04 -8.44 8.27
CA ALA A 126 -8.26 -7.75 9.52
C ALA A 126 -7.75 -8.60 10.70
N SER A 127 -6.47 -8.49 11.01
CA SER A 127 -5.79 -9.20 12.10
C SER A 127 -5.42 -8.25 13.24
N CYS A 128 -4.99 -8.80 14.37
CA CYS A 128 -4.55 -8.00 15.52
C CYS A 128 -3.34 -7.07 15.24
N THR A 129 -2.56 -7.33 14.19
CA THR A 129 -1.38 -6.53 13.82
C THR A 129 -1.47 -5.94 12.42
N SER A 130 -2.64 -5.95 11.80
CA SER A 130 -2.82 -5.28 10.50
C SER A 130 -3.12 -3.81 10.70
N ASP A 131 -2.54 -3.02 9.83
CA ASP A 131 -2.87 -1.62 9.56
C ASP A 131 -4.37 -1.50 9.24
N TYR A 132 -4.97 -0.34 9.52
CA TYR A 132 -6.36 -0.06 9.18
C TYR A 132 -6.46 1.08 8.17
N ASP A 133 -6.63 0.70 6.91
CA ASP A 133 -6.73 1.63 5.80
C ASP A 133 -8.19 1.90 5.43
N VAL A 134 -8.57 3.17 5.34
CA VAL A 134 -9.92 3.61 4.95
C VAL A 134 -9.86 4.33 3.61
N GLY A 135 -10.34 3.70 2.54
CA GLY A 135 -10.48 4.36 1.23
C GLY A 135 -11.83 5.08 1.10
N LEU A 136 -11.92 6.35 1.48
CA LEU A 136 -13.13 7.16 1.32
C LEU A 136 -13.47 7.35 -0.16
N ILE A 137 -14.75 7.20 -0.49
CA ILE A 137 -15.28 7.29 -1.85
C ILE A 137 -16.28 8.45 -1.94
N GLY A 138 -16.14 9.32 -2.95
CA GLY A 138 -17.04 10.45 -3.17
C GLY A 138 -16.32 11.77 -3.38
N ILE A 139 -17.02 12.74 -3.96
CA ILE A 139 -16.44 14.02 -4.37
C ILE A 139 -15.83 14.82 -3.21
N ALA A 140 -16.33 14.65 -2.00
CA ALA A 140 -15.83 15.33 -0.79
C ALA A 140 -14.80 14.51 0.01
N ALA A 141 -14.34 13.36 -0.52
CA ALA A 141 -13.44 12.45 0.20
C ALA A 141 -12.11 13.12 0.58
N GLY A 142 -11.56 13.99 -0.29
CA GLY A 142 -10.35 14.76 -0.01
C GLY A 142 -10.53 15.75 1.14
N SER A 143 -11.63 16.50 1.15
CA SER A 143 -11.95 17.44 2.24
C SER A 143 -12.18 16.72 3.57
N LEU A 144 -12.84 15.56 3.57
CA LEU A 144 -13.01 14.76 4.79
C LEU A 144 -11.68 14.15 5.27
N THR A 145 -10.81 13.74 4.36
CA THR A 145 -9.45 13.26 4.69
C THR A 145 -8.63 14.35 5.37
N GLU A 146 -8.68 15.60 4.87
CA GLU A 146 -8.06 16.75 5.51
C GLU A 146 -8.61 16.97 6.93
N ALA A 147 -9.94 17.02 7.08
CA ALA A 147 -10.58 17.22 8.38
C ALA A 147 -10.16 16.14 9.39
N PHE A 148 -10.07 14.89 8.95
CA PHE A 148 -9.62 13.76 9.76
C PHE A 148 -8.17 13.94 10.22
N ASN A 149 -7.24 14.20 9.29
CA ASN A 149 -5.82 14.37 9.65
C ASN A 149 -5.61 15.57 10.59
N ASN A 150 -6.32 16.68 10.35
CA ASN A 150 -6.28 17.85 11.21
C ASN A 150 -6.79 17.52 12.62
N TYR A 151 -7.88 16.77 12.77
CA TYR A 151 -8.40 16.35 14.08
C TYR A 151 -7.37 15.54 14.89
N PHE A 152 -6.67 14.59 14.27
CA PHE A 152 -5.66 13.79 14.99
C PHE A 152 -4.42 14.59 15.37
N GLN A 153 -3.96 15.45 14.47
CA GLN A 153 -2.75 16.25 14.66
C GLN A 153 -2.96 17.45 15.61
N ASP A 154 -4.21 17.89 15.81
CA ASP A 154 -4.52 18.97 16.76
C ASP A 154 -4.27 18.55 18.23
N ILE A 155 -3.93 19.53 19.06
CA ILE A 155 -3.66 19.36 20.51
C ILE A 155 -4.92 18.87 21.23
N GLY A 156 -6.12 19.30 20.79
CA GLY A 156 -7.40 18.82 21.32
C GLY A 156 -7.73 17.37 20.94
N GLY A 157 -7.10 16.85 19.89
CA GLY A 157 -7.21 15.46 19.43
C GLY A 157 -6.18 14.56 20.10
N PHE A 158 -5.08 14.27 19.38
CA PHE A 158 -4.02 13.36 19.81
C PHE A 158 -2.61 13.98 19.74
N GLY A 159 -2.48 15.17 19.16
CA GLY A 159 -1.20 15.88 18.97
C GLY A 159 -0.23 15.16 18.03
N LYS A 160 -0.69 14.16 17.26
CA LYS A 160 0.16 13.42 16.30
C LYS A 160 -0.69 12.71 15.23
N PRO A 161 -0.07 12.34 14.09
CA PRO A 161 -0.72 11.60 13.02
C PRO A 161 -1.35 10.26 13.48
N SER A 162 -2.54 9.91 12.93
CA SER A 162 -3.32 8.73 13.32
C SER A 162 -2.58 7.40 13.13
N GLU A 163 -1.69 7.33 12.14
CA GLU A 163 -0.85 6.16 11.88
C GLU A 163 0.10 5.86 13.06
N LEU A 164 0.52 6.91 13.80
CA LEU A 164 1.37 6.75 14.98
C LEU A 164 0.56 6.46 16.26
N VAL A 165 -0.69 6.95 16.32
CA VAL A 165 -1.59 6.70 17.46
C VAL A 165 -2.00 5.23 17.50
N PHE A 166 -2.53 4.72 16.38
CA PHE A 166 -3.11 3.39 16.30
C PHE A 166 -3.09 2.79 14.88
N ASP A 167 -2.22 3.23 13.98
CA ASP A 167 -1.95 2.55 12.69
C ASP A 167 -3.17 2.52 11.77
N THR A 168 -3.75 3.71 11.60
CA THR A 168 -4.85 3.97 10.68
C THR A 168 -4.46 5.05 9.69
N ASN A 169 -4.74 4.79 8.41
CA ASN A 169 -4.61 5.75 7.33
C ASN A 169 -5.96 5.99 6.64
N VAL A 170 -6.21 7.22 6.20
CA VAL A 170 -7.40 7.57 5.43
C VAL A 170 -6.97 8.04 4.04
N TYR A 171 -7.51 7.40 3.02
CA TYR A 171 -7.23 7.65 1.62
C TYR A 171 -8.46 8.19 0.88
N ALA A 172 -8.23 8.95 -0.18
CA ALA A 172 -9.28 9.46 -1.06
C ALA A 172 -8.87 9.29 -2.52
N PHE A 173 -9.84 9.05 -3.41
CA PHE A 173 -9.67 9.01 -4.87
C PHE A 173 -8.69 7.95 -5.40
N THR A 174 -8.21 7.04 -4.57
CA THR A 174 -7.11 6.13 -4.94
C THR A 174 -7.64 4.93 -5.72
N LEU A 175 -8.73 4.32 -5.25
CA LEU A 175 -9.31 3.13 -5.85
C LEU A 175 -10.04 3.47 -7.15
N GLU A 176 -10.73 4.61 -7.18
CA GLU A 176 -11.51 5.11 -8.32
C GLU A 176 -10.62 5.32 -9.55
N PHE A 177 -9.43 5.89 -9.36
CA PHE A 177 -8.46 6.08 -10.44
C PHE A 177 -7.66 4.82 -10.78
N SER A 178 -7.56 3.85 -9.87
CA SER A 178 -6.78 2.61 -10.10
C SER A 178 -7.62 1.49 -10.73
N MET A 179 -8.90 1.41 -10.38
CA MET A 179 -9.82 0.33 -10.76
C MET A 179 -11.23 0.92 -11.00
N PRO A 180 -11.41 1.80 -12.00
CA PRO A 180 -12.67 2.52 -12.23
C PRO A 180 -13.86 1.57 -12.48
N SER A 181 -13.62 0.38 -13.03
CA SER A 181 -14.65 -0.64 -13.30
C SER A 181 -15.38 -1.15 -12.04
N LEU A 182 -14.80 -0.93 -10.85
CA LEU A 182 -15.43 -1.29 -9.59
C LEU A 182 -16.50 -0.30 -9.14
N PHE A 183 -16.67 0.82 -9.84
CA PHE A 183 -17.50 1.93 -9.40
C PHE A 183 -18.62 2.24 -10.40
N VAL A 184 -19.76 2.67 -9.87
CA VAL A 184 -20.86 3.28 -10.62
C VAL A 184 -20.99 4.74 -10.20
N GLY A 185 -21.24 5.65 -11.15
CA GLY A 185 -21.34 7.09 -10.89
C GLY A 185 -20.02 7.85 -11.08
N LEU A 186 -18.99 7.22 -11.64
CA LEU A 186 -17.86 7.92 -12.25
C LEU A 186 -18.30 8.57 -13.58
N PRO A 187 -17.59 9.61 -14.06
CA PRO A 187 -17.80 10.12 -15.42
C PRO A 187 -17.68 9.00 -16.46
N ASP A 188 -18.60 8.97 -17.43
CA ASP A 188 -18.71 7.87 -18.41
C ASP A 188 -17.43 7.66 -19.21
N ASP A 189 -16.70 8.75 -19.50
CA ASP A 189 -15.46 8.75 -20.28
C ASP A 189 -14.21 8.44 -19.44
N LEU A 190 -14.29 8.47 -18.11
CA LEU A 190 -13.11 8.32 -17.26
C LEU A 190 -12.41 6.98 -17.48
N SER A 191 -13.16 5.88 -17.51
CA SER A 191 -12.56 4.54 -17.70
C SER A 191 -11.79 4.46 -19.03
N ASP A 192 -12.38 4.96 -20.11
CA ASP A 192 -11.77 4.94 -21.44
C ASP A 192 -10.56 5.86 -21.53
N ILE A 193 -10.62 7.04 -20.92
CA ILE A 193 -9.48 7.96 -20.87
C ILE A 193 -8.35 7.37 -20.04
N LEU A 194 -8.65 6.73 -18.90
CA LEU A 194 -7.63 6.06 -18.09
C LEU A 194 -7.00 4.89 -18.85
N ALA A 195 -7.77 4.11 -19.60
CA ALA A 195 -7.26 3.05 -20.46
C ALA A 195 -6.38 3.59 -21.59
N HIS A 196 -6.77 4.71 -22.21
CA HIS A 196 -5.94 5.39 -23.21
C HIS A 196 -4.63 5.89 -22.60
N ASN A 197 -4.70 6.57 -21.45
CA ASN A 197 -3.55 7.08 -20.72
C ASN A 197 -2.55 5.98 -20.38
N GLU A 198 -3.01 4.79 -19.99
CA GLU A 198 -2.15 3.62 -19.73
C GLU A 198 -1.30 3.20 -20.94
N THR A 199 -1.68 3.57 -22.17
CA THR A 199 -0.89 3.29 -23.38
C THR A 199 0.22 4.30 -23.62
N MET A 200 0.10 5.52 -23.08
CA MET A 200 0.98 6.65 -23.36
C MET A 200 2.27 6.62 -22.52
N ALA A 201 3.38 7.02 -23.14
CA ALA A 201 4.69 7.09 -22.49
C ALA A 201 4.68 7.96 -21.21
N LYS A 202 4.03 9.13 -21.25
CA LYS A 202 3.95 10.07 -20.11
C LYS A 202 3.43 9.41 -18.83
N PHE A 203 2.39 8.58 -18.91
CA PHE A 203 1.77 7.94 -17.75
C PHE A 203 2.54 6.70 -17.30
N LYS A 204 3.01 5.86 -18.24
CA LYS A 204 3.88 4.72 -17.90
C LYS A 204 5.11 5.18 -17.11
N MET A 205 5.73 6.28 -17.55
CA MET A 205 6.93 6.82 -16.92
C MET A 205 6.65 7.57 -15.62
N GLN A 206 5.45 8.14 -15.46
CA GLN A 206 4.98 8.64 -14.16
C GLN A 206 4.90 7.52 -13.13
N GLU A 207 4.26 6.39 -13.48
CA GLU A 207 4.15 5.24 -12.59
C GLU A 207 5.55 4.70 -12.22
N LEU A 208 6.46 4.60 -13.20
CA LEU A 208 7.83 4.15 -12.97
C LEU A 208 8.59 5.09 -12.03
N ALA A 209 8.49 6.41 -12.23
CA ALA A 209 9.09 7.39 -11.33
C ALA A 209 8.52 7.26 -9.90
N SER A 210 7.20 7.09 -9.76
CA SER A 210 6.53 6.90 -8.46
C SER A 210 7.03 5.66 -7.73
N ALA A 211 7.22 4.54 -8.45
CA ALA A 211 7.77 3.30 -7.90
C ALA A 211 9.24 3.46 -7.50
N TYR A 212 10.07 4.13 -8.30
CA TYR A 212 11.45 4.45 -7.91
C TYR A 212 11.49 5.29 -6.63
N TYR A 213 10.63 6.29 -6.49
CA TYR A 213 10.57 7.10 -5.27
C TYR A 213 10.10 6.31 -4.04
N LYS A 214 9.43 5.17 -4.21
CA LYS A 214 9.20 4.23 -3.10
C LYS A 214 10.52 3.65 -2.57
N VAL A 215 11.45 3.31 -3.46
CA VAL A 215 12.78 2.81 -3.11
C VAL A 215 13.66 3.93 -2.56
N PHE A 216 13.60 5.13 -3.14
CA PHE A 216 14.34 6.32 -2.68
C PHE A 216 14.18 6.57 -1.17
N LYS A 217 12.96 6.40 -0.64
CA LYS A 217 12.66 6.59 0.79
C LYS A 217 13.51 5.74 1.73
N TYR A 218 14.02 4.59 1.27
CA TYR A 218 14.72 3.61 2.11
C TYR A 218 16.13 3.26 1.63
N LYS A 219 16.43 3.41 0.33
CA LYS A 219 17.74 3.10 -0.29
C LYS A 219 18.02 4.00 -1.49
N GLU A 220 18.54 5.19 -1.22
CA GLU A 220 18.88 6.20 -2.24
C GLU A 220 19.93 5.75 -3.26
N ASP A 221 21.03 5.12 -2.81
CA ASP A 221 22.06 4.63 -3.75
C ASP A 221 21.50 3.63 -4.76
N PHE A 222 20.60 2.74 -4.29
CA PHE A 222 19.96 1.77 -5.16
C PHE A 222 18.93 2.43 -6.08
N PHE A 223 18.19 3.42 -5.60
CA PHE A 223 17.33 4.27 -6.42
C PHE A 223 18.12 4.89 -7.59
N ASN A 224 19.27 5.52 -7.31
CA ASN A 224 20.12 6.14 -8.32
C ASN A 224 20.58 5.10 -9.37
N LYS A 225 21.01 3.92 -8.91
CA LYS A 225 21.40 2.81 -9.78
C LYS A 225 20.28 2.33 -10.69
N MET A 226 19.04 2.25 -10.20
CA MET A 226 17.87 1.85 -11.00
C MET A 226 17.51 2.90 -12.05
N VAL A 227 17.49 4.18 -11.66
CA VAL A 227 17.19 5.29 -12.57
C VAL A 227 18.21 5.31 -13.71
N GLN A 228 19.50 5.31 -13.38
CA GLN A 228 20.58 5.31 -14.37
C GLN A 228 20.49 4.08 -15.29
N GLY A 229 20.33 2.89 -14.72
CA GLY A 229 20.21 1.65 -15.48
C GLY A 229 19.06 1.69 -16.49
N ALA A 230 17.89 2.21 -16.09
CA ALA A 230 16.76 2.34 -17.00
C ALA A 230 17.00 3.40 -18.09
N GLN A 231 17.53 4.56 -17.74
CA GLN A 231 17.84 5.64 -18.70
C GLN A 231 18.89 5.24 -19.75
N THR A 232 19.86 4.39 -19.38
CA THR A 232 20.84 3.82 -20.32
C THR A 232 20.20 2.74 -21.20
N ALA A 233 19.32 1.91 -20.64
CA ALA A 233 18.69 0.81 -21.35
C ALA A 233 17.61 1.25 -22.35
N MET A 234 16.90 2.34 -22.06
CA MET A 234 15.95 2.95 -22.99
C MET A 234 16.69 3.45 -24.23
N LYS A 235 16.42 2.80 -25.35
CA LYS A 235 17.11 3.05 -26.62
C LYS A 235 16.68 4.42 -27.21
N PRO A 236 17.62 5.31 -27.58
CA PRO A 236 17.30 6.65 -28.04
C PRO A 236 16.40 6.71 -29.28
N ASP A 237 16.48 5.73 -30.17
CA ASP A 237 15.73 5.67 -31.43
C ASP A 237 14.28 5.19 -31.27
N VAL A 238 13.95 4.50 -30.16
CA VAL A 238 12.61 3.93 -29.96
C VAL A 238 11.90 4.38 -28.68
N ALA A 239 12.61 4.97 -27.71
CA ALA A 239 12.09 5.31 -26.38
C ALA A 239 12.50 6.72 -25.91
N GLN A 240 12.78 7.64 -26.85
CA GLN A 240 13.19 9.01 -26.55
C GLN A 240 12.16 9.76 -25.69
N ASN A 241 10.88 9.70 -26.06
CA ASN A 241 9.81 10.38 -25.33
C ASN A 241 9.61 9.77 -23.95
N SER A 242 9.69 8.44 -23.83
CA SER A 242 9.65 7.74 -22.55
C SER A 242 10.77 8.21 -21.62
N LYS A 243 12.01 8.32 -22.11
CA LYS A 243 13.13 8.85 -21.32
C LYS A 243 12.89 10.29 -20.87
N LEU A 244 12.45 11.17 -21.78
CA LEU A 244 12.12 12.57 -21.45
C LEU A 244 11.01 12.67 -20.39
N HIS A 245 9.97 11.85 -20.49
CA HIS A 245 8.88 11.84 -19.52
C HIS A 245 9.31 11.27 -18.16
N LEU A 246 10.17 10.26 -18.14
CA LEU A 246 10.75 9.75 -16.90
C LEU A 246 11.55 10.86 -16.19
N ASP A 247 12.42 11.55 -16.91
CA ASP A 247 13.24 12.65 -16.38
C ASP A 247 12.36 13.80 -15.85
N SER A 248 11.30 14.13 -16.58
CA SER A 248 10.32 15.15 -16.17
C SER A 248 9.65 14.78 -14.84
N TRP A 249 9.16 13.55 -14.68
CA TRP A 249 8.52 13.12 -13.44
C TRP A 249 9.49 12.95 -12.28
N LEU A 250 10.71 12.46 -12.54
CA LEU A 250 11.77 12.41 -11.53
C LEU A 250 12.10 13.82 -11.02
N LYS A 251 12.12 14.82 -11.92
CA LYS A 251 12.30 16.23 -11.55
C LYS A 251 11.13 16.74 -10.70
N VAL A 252 9.88 16.46 -11.08
CA VAL A 252 8.69 16.86 -10.29
C VAL A 252 8.79 16.34 -8.87
N PHE A 253 9.11 15.06 -8.69
CA PHE A 253 9.25 14.47 -7.36
C PHE A 253 10.48 14.99 -6.60
N SER A 254 11.58 15.28 -7.29
CA SER A 254 12.76 15.91 -6.69
C SER A 254 12.43 17.31 -6.16
N ASP A 255 11.71 18.11 -6.94
CA ASP A 255 11.29 19.46 -6.54
C ASP A 255 10.30 19.42 -5.37
N LEU A 256 9.46 18.38 -5.30
CA LEU A 256 8.62 18.12 -4.13
C LEU A 256 9.46 17.75 -2.91
N ASN A 257 10.43 16.83 -3.06
CA ASN A 257 11.33 16.40 -1.99
C ASN A 257 12.16 17.57 -1.42
N LYS A 258 12.57 18.53 -2.26
CA LYS A 258 13.23 19.76 -1.80
C LYS A 258 12.35 20.64 -0.92
N LYS A 259 11.03 20.61 -1.12
CA LYS A 259 10.06 21.41 -0.34
C LYS A 259 9.64 20.72 0.95
N VAL A 260 9.36 19.43 0.87
CA VAL A 260 9.08 18.57 2.03
C VAL A 260 9.87 17.29 1.83
N PRO A 261 10.93 17.06 2.63
CA PRO A 261 11.76 15.87 2.51
C PRO A 261 10.91 14.61 2.59
N MET A 262 11.04 13.72 1.61
CA MET A 262 10.34 12.42 1.57
C MET A 262 11.02 11.37 2.44
N ARG A 263 12.25 11.64 2.88
CA ARG A 263 13.04 10.90 3.86
C ARG A 263 13.63 11.88 4.86
N GLY A 264 13.84 11.44 6.09
CA GLY A 264 14.52 12.21 7.11
C GLY A 264 14.84 11.36 8.34
N ASP A 265 15.96 11.69 8.99
CA ASP A 265 16.42 11.03 10.23
C ASP A 265 15.95 11.80 11.48
N GLY A 266 15.12 12.84 11.29
CA GLY A 266 14.59 13.68 12.34
C GLY A 266 13.36 13.09 13.04
N ASP A 267 12.69 13.94 13.84
CA ASP A 267 11.47 13.57 14.54
C ASP A 267 10.38 13.04 13.59
N LEU A 268 9.98 11.79 13.82
CA LEU A 268 9.02 11.08 12.97
C LEU A 268 7.65 11.78 12.98
N ILE A 269 7.23 12.35 14.11
CA ILE A 269 5.94 13.05 14.22
C ILE A 269 5.94 14.28 13.30
N THR A 270 7.00 15.09 13.35
CA THR A 270 7.18 16.26 12.48
C THR A 270 7.19 15.87 11.01
N LEU A 271 7.96 14.84 10.63
CA LEU A 271 8.04 14.37 9.24
C LEU A 271 6.67 13.89 8.74
N ARG A 272 5.98 13.05 9.52
CA ARG A 272 4.66 12.51 9.16
C ARG A 272 3.59 13.59 9.10
N THR A 273 3.65 14.59 9.98
CA THR A 273 2.73 15.75 9.95
C THR A 273 2.92 16.56 8.67
N ALA A 274 4.17 16.86 8.27
CA ALA A 274 4.46 17.56 7.02
C ALA A 274 4.02 16.75 5.78
N HIS A 275 4.20 15.43 5.81
CA HIS A 275 3.71 14.53 4.76
C HIS A 275 2.18 14.56 4.65
N ASN A 276 1.46 14.45 5.77
CA ASN A 276 0.00 14.49 5.79
C ASN A 276 -0.53 15.82 5.28
N MET A 277 0.12 16.95 5.64
CA MET A 277 -0.22 18.27 5.08
C MET A 277 -0.06 18.34 3.56
N LYS A 278 0.97 17.71 2.98
CA LYS A 278 1.12 17.65 1.52
C LYS A 278 0.11 16.71 0.87
N TYR A 279 -0.09 15.54 1.46
CA TYR A 279 -1.08 14.58 0.99
C TYR A 279 -2.49 15.21 0.96
N GLN A 280 -2.92 15.80 2.07
CA GLN A 280 -4.24 16.41 2.20
C GLN A 280 -4.42 17.60 1.26
N TYR A 281 -3.38 18.43 1.04
CA TYR A 281 -3.43 19.51 0.05
C TYR A 281 -3.79 19.00 -1.35
N PHE A 282 -3.18 17.89 -1.79
CA PHE A 282 -3.45 17.34 -3.12
C PHE A 282 -4.85 16.73 -3.22
N VAL A 283 -5.27 15.90 -2.26
CA VAL A 283 -6.61 15.30 -2.34
C VAL A 283 -7.72 16.32 -2.12
N LYS A 284 -7.52 17.32 -1.27
CA LYS A 284 -8.47 18.44 -1.10
C LYS A 284 -8.64 19.22 -2.40
N THR A 285 -7.55 19.48 -3.13
CA THR A 285 -7.61 20.12 -4.45
C THR A 285 -8.52 19.35 -5.41
N MET A 286 -8.54 18.02 -5.34
CA MET A 286 -9.44 17.20 -6.16
C MET A 286 -10.89 17.35 -5.72
N SER A 287 -11.15 17.41 -4.41
CA SER A 287 -12.50 17.71 -3.89
C SER A 287 -13.00 19.09 -4.30
N ASP A 288 -12.15 20.11 -4.18
CA ASP A 288 -12.51 21.51 -4.50
C ASP A 288 -12.82 21.69 -6.00
N LYS A 289 -12.13 20.93 -6.87
CA LYS A 289 -12.32 21.00 -8.33
C LYS A 289 -13.42 20.07 -8.86
N GLY A 290 -13.83 19.06 -8.09
CA GLY A 290 -14.94 18.14 -8.40
C GLY A 290 -14.76 17.27 -9.65
N LYS A 291 -15.62 16.24 -9.78
CA LYS A 291 -15.89 15.45 -11.01
C LYS A 291 -14.82 14.48 -11.55
N TYR A 292 -13.90 13.96 -10.72
CA TYR A 292 -12.95 12.90 -11.13
C TYR A 292 -12.27 13.15 -12.50
N LEU A 293 -11.67 14.33 -12.67
CA LEU A 293 -11.07 14.71 -13.96
C LEU A 293 -9.86 13.81 -14.29
N PRO A 294 -9.68 13.38 -15.56
CA PRO A 294 -8.55 12.53 -15.95
C PRO A 294 -7.16 13.11 -15.62
N ASP A 295 -7.01 14.44 -15.74
CA ASP A 295 -5.76 15.15 -15.39
C ASP A 295 -5.39 15.05 -13.91
N PHE A 296 -6.30 14.58 -13.05
CA PHE A 296 -6.01 14.35 -11.64
C PHE A 296 -5.11 13.15 -11.40
N LEU A 297 -4.83 12.28 -12.38
CA LEU A 297 -3.83 11.22 -12.20
C LEU A 297 -2.48 11.77 -11.71
N GLY A 298 -2.04 12.90 -12.27
CA GLY A 298 -0.82 13.56 -11.80
C GLY A 298 -0.94 14.15 -10.40
N ILE A 299 -2.15 14.52 -9.96
CA ILE A 299 -2.42 14.95 -8.57
C ILE A 299 -2.39 13.75 -7.63
N VAL A 300 -3.05 12.64 -7.99
CA VAL A 300 -3.05 11.38 -7.21
C VAL A 300 -1.63 10.88 -7.02
N ALA A 301 -0.80 10.84 -8.07
CA ALA A 301 0.60 10.43 -7.96
C ALA A 301 1.40 11.30 -6.97
N ARG A 302 1.20 12.62 -7.01
CA ARG A 302 1.83 13.57 -6.07
C ARG A 302 1.26 13.47 -4.66
N ALA A 303 0.02 13.05 -4.49
CA ALA A 303 -0.55 12.77 -3.18
C ALA A 303 0.08 11.51 -2.58
N LEU A 304 0.03 10.40 -3.31
CA LEU A 304 0.43 9.08 -2.82
C LEU A 304 1.90 8.99 -2.41
N ILE A 305 2.79 9.80 -3.02
CA ILE A 305 4.20 9.85 -2.61
C ILE A 305 4.39 10.35 -1.17
N TYR A 306 3.43 11.10 -0.60
CA TYR A 306 3.45 11.57 0.79
C TYR A 306 2.57 10.74 1.73
N ALA A 307 1.61 10.02 1.19
CA ALA A 307 0.71 9.18 1.99
C ALA A 307 1.49 8.17 2.86
N ALA A 308 1.05 7.99 4.11
CA ALA A 308 1.59 6.95 4.98
C ALA A 308 1.20 5.58 4.41
N GLU A 309 2.20 4.69 4.29
CA GLU A 309 2.04 3.26 3.95
C GLU A 309 1.25 2.92 2.66
N ALA A 310 0.90 3.92 1.85
CA ALA A 310 0.13 3.73 0.64
C ALA A 310 0.96 3.12 -0.48
N TYR A 311 0.27 2.44 -1.38
CA TYR A 311 0.80 2.17 -2.71
C TYR A 311 0.86 3.48 -3.52
N HIS A 312 1.98 3.75 -4.18
CA HIS A 312 2.23 4.96 -4.98
C HIS A 312 1.77 4.82 -6.44
N THR A 313 1.62 3.59 -6.92
CA THR A 313 1.31 3.30 -8.33
C THR A 313 0.00 2.55 -8.48
N ARG A 314 -0.73 2.83 -9.57
CA ARG A 314 -1.91 2.05 -9.96
C ARG A 314 -1.54 0.60 -10.18
N GLY A 315 -0.38 0.33 -10.78
CA GLY A 315 0.10 -1.03 -10.98
C GLY A 315 0.20 -1.83 -9.68
N ALA A 316 0.76 -1.24 -8.61
CA ALA A 316 0.82 -1.90 -7.32
C ALA A 316 -0.55 -2.04 -6.64
N ILE A 317 -1.43 -1.05 -6.78
CA ILE A 317 -2.81 -1.11 -6.26
C ILE A 317 -3.59 -2.22 -6.95
N ARG A 318 -3.61 -2.27 -8.30
CA ARG A 318 -4.31 -3.31 -9.07
C ARG A 318 -3.76 -4.70 -8.79
N HIS A 319 -2.44 -4.83 -8.69
CA HIS A 319 -1.80 -6.11 -8.38
C HIS A 319 -2.11 -6.60 -6.96
N VAL A 320 -1.84 -5.77 -5.95
CA VAL A 320 -1.94 -6.20 -4.55
C VAL A 320 -3.35 -6.04 -3.99
N VAL A 321 -3.92 -4.84 -4.10
CA VAL A 321 -5.26 -4.57 -3.55
C VAL A 321 -6.32 -5.25 -4.41
N GLY A 322 -6.30 -5.01 -5.72
CA GLY A 322 -7.26 -5.59 -6.66
C GLY A 322 -7.15 -7.12 -6.79
N GLY A 323 -5.94 -7.61 -7.10
CA GLY A 323 -5.73 -9.03 -7.43
C GLY A 323 -5.56 -9.94 -6.22
N THR A 324 -4.75 -9.53 -5.24
CA THR A 324 -4.44 -10.39 -4.09
C THR A 324 -5.44 -10.28 -2.94
N GLN A 325 -5.88 -9.06 -2.60
CA GLN A 325 -6.74 -8.82 -1.42
C GLN A 325 -8.22 -8.90 -1.77
N MET A 326 -8.67 -8.10 -2.75
CA MET A 326 -10.08 -8.01 -3.15
C MET A 326 -10.50 -9.13 -4.11
N LYS A 327 -9.54 -9.72 -4.85
CA LYS A 327 -9.79 -10.74 -5.89
C LYS A 327 -10.76 -10.29 -6.98
N VAL A 328 -10.68 -9.01 -7.35
CA VAL A 328 -11.50 -8.38 -8.40
C VAL A 328 -10.72 -8.09 -9.68
N VAL A 329 -9.41 -8.29 -9.65
CA VAL A 329 -8.52 -8.16 -10.81
C VAL A 329 -7.89 -9.52 -11.12
N ASN A 330 -8.13 -10.05 -12.31
CA ASN A 330 -7.41 -11.21 -12.83
C ASN A 330 -5.98 -10.80 -13.22
N MET A 331 -5.02 -11.11 -12.36
CA MET A 331 -3.62 -10.68 -12.53
C MET A 331 -2.93 -11.21 -13.80
N ALA A 332 -3.45 -12.28 -14.41
CA ALA A 332 -2.90 -12.84 -15.64
C ALA A 332 -3.30 -12.02 -16.87
N THR A 333 -4.57 -11.61 -16.95
CA THR A 333 -5.16 -10.96 -18.12
C THR A 333 -5.31 -9.45 -17.96
N GLU A 334 -5.46 -8.95 -16.72
CA GLU A 334 -5.78 -7.55 -16.47
C GLU A 334 -4.61 -6.61 -16.22
N LEU A 335 -3.46 -7.14 -15.81
CA LEU A 335 -2.29 -6.31 -15.51
C LEU A 335 -1.42 -6.14 -16.76
N SER A 336 -1.17 -4.88 -17.13
CA SER A 336 -0.20 -4.54 -18.17
C SER A 336 1.23 -4.90 -17.74
N THR A 337 2.16 -4.93 -18.70
CA THR A 337 3.59 -5.07 -18.39
C THR A 337 4.07 -3.95 -17.45
N ASN A 338 3.58 -2.72 -17.65
CA ASN A 338 3.96 -1.60 -16.79
C ASN A 338 3.44 -1.80 -15.36
N ASP A 339 2.18 -2.24 -15.19
CA ASP A 339 1.61 -2.52 -13.86
C ASP A 339 2.46 -3.53 -13.07
N LYS A 340 2.85 -4.62 -13.74
CA LYS A 340 3.69 -5.67 -13.16
C LYS A 340 5.09 -5.13 -12.83
N TRP A 341 5.68 -4.32 -13.70
CA TRP A 341 6.99 -3.72 -13.51
C TRP A 341 7.04 -2.76 -12.32
N VAL A 342 6.11 -1.81 -12.26
CA VAL A 342 6.09 -0.82 -11.17
C VAL A 342 5.71 -1.47 -9.85
N SER A 343 4.83 -2.48 -9.85
CA SER A 343 4.52 -3.26 -8.65
C SER A 343 5.71 -4.07 -8.12
N MET A 344 6.55 -4.62 -9.02
CA MET A 344 7.80 -5.29 -8.63
C MET A 344 8.73 -4.31 -7.88
N ILE A 345 8.98 -3.13 -8.46
CA ILE A 345 9.86 -2.12 -7.85
C ILE A 345 9.29 -1.64 -6.52
N GLU A 346 7.99 -1.38 -6.47
CA GLU A 346 7.37 -0.79 -5.29
C GLU A 346 7.37 -1.75 -4.10
N ASN A 347 7.02 -3.03 -4.32
CA ASN A 347 7.11 -4.04 -3.26
C ASN A 347 8.57 -4.35 -2.87
N TRP A 348 9.55 -4.09 -3.75
CA TRP A 348 10.95 -4.10 -3.36
C TRP A 348 11.32 -2.91 -2.46
N GLY A 349 10.75 -1.74 -2.69
CA GLY A 349 10.85 -0.59 -1.78
C GLY A 349 10.35 -0.92 -0.38
N GLU A 350 9.18 -1.54 -0.28
CA GLU A 350 8.63 -2.03 1.00
C GLU A 350 9.50 -3.15 1.63
N THR A 351 10.11 -4.00 0.81
CA THR A 351 11.07 -5.01 1.30
C THR A 351 12.29 -4.34 1.93
N ASN A 352 12.81 -3.26 1.32
CA ASN A 352 13.92 -2.50 1.88
C ASN A 352 13.54 -1.75 3.16
N LYS A 353 12.29 -1.26 3.27
CA LYS A 353 11.74 -0.72 4.52
C LYS A 353 11.84 -1.74 5.65
N GLU A 354 11.31 -2.94 5.44
CA GLU A 354 11.35 -4.01 6.44
C GLU A 354 12.78 -4.40 6.80
N TYR A 355 13.69 -4.48 5.82
CA TYR A 355 15.11 -4.73 6.09
C TYR A 355 15.72 -3.68 7.01
N VAL A 356 15.44 -2.39 6.82
CA VAL A 356 15.92 -1.33 7.72
C VAL A 356 15.47 -1.57 9.16
N HIS A 357 14.24 -2.06 9.36
CA HIS A 357 13.71 -2.39 10.68
C HIS A 357 14.26 -3.69 11.28
N CYS A 358 14.87 -4.58 10.49
CA CYS A 358 15.36 -5.88 10.96
C CYS A 358 16.83 -6.19 10.65
N ARG A 359 17.61 -5.22 10.17
CA ARG A 359 19.02 -5.42 9.75
C ARG A 359 19.95 -5.96 10.83
N THR A 360 19.60 -5.83 12.11
CA THR A 360 20.38 -6.36 13.24
C THR A 360 19.85 -7.70 13.75
N GLU A 361 18.70 -8.15 13.25
CA GLU A 361 18.07 -9.41 13.62
C GLU A 361 18.68 -10.56 12.80
N PRO A 362 18.67 -11.80 13.32
CA PRO A 362 19.05 -12.98 12.54
C PRO A 362 18.27 -13.10 11.23
N VAL A 363 18.90 -13.64 10.19
CA VAL A 363 18.30 -13.84 8.85
C VAL A 363 16.91 -14.46 8.94
N GLU A 364 16.74 -15.53 9.72
CA GLU A 364 15.47 -16.26 9.87
C GLU A 364 14.35 -15.44 10.54
N VAL A 365 14.69 -14.40 11.29
CA VAL A 365 13.73 -13.45 11.88
C VAL A 365 13.44 -12.34 10.89
N CYS A 366 14.49 -11.75 10.30
CA CYS A 366 14.36 -10.64 9.36
C CYS A 366 13.59 -11.05 8.09
N PHE A 367 13.86 -12.24 7.55
CA PHE A 367 13.12 -12.79 6.41
C PHE A 367 11.64 -13.02 6.70
N LEU A 368 11.25 -13.42 7.91
CA LEU A 368 9.83 -13.48 8.27
C LEU A 368 9.19 -12.09 8.26
N LYS A 369 9.89 -11.06 8.77
CA LYS A 369 9.40 -9.68 8.73
C LYS A 369 9.19 -9.21 7.27
N MET A 370 10.17 -9.45 6.41
CA MET A 370 10.17 -9.07 4.98
C MET A 370 9.26 -9.93 4.08
N SER A 371 8.91 -11.16 4.49
CA SER A 371 8.27 -12.17 3.63
C SER A 371 7.01 -11.70 2.89
N LYS A 372 6.17 -10.87 3.53
CA LYS A 372 4.95 -10.29 2.93
C LYS A 372 5.26 -9.54 1.63
N TYR A 373 6.24 -8.65 1.66
CA TYR A 373 6.58 -7.78 0.54
C TYR A 373 7.49 -8.48 -0.46
N MET A 374 8.39 -9.35 0.00
CA MET A 374 9.20 -10.18 -0.90
C MET A 374 8.34 -11.14 -1.72
N TRP A 375 7.32 -11.76 -1.12
CA TRP A 375 6.36 -12.59 -1.86
C TRP A 375 5.63 -11.79 -2.94
N ARG A 376 5.07 -10.62 -2.60
CA ARG A 376 4.40 -9.73 -3.57
C ARG A 376 5.35 -9.32 -4.69
N MET A 377 6.58 -8.97 -4.35
CA MET A 377 7.63 -8.59 -5.31
C MET A 377 7.97 -9.76 -6.26
N PHE A 378 8.21 -10.95 -5.73
CA PHE A 378 8.51 -12.13 -6.55
C PHE A 378 7.35 -12.58 -7.42
N HIS A 379 6.11 -12.47 -6.94
CA HIS A 379 4.92 -12.70 -7.76
C HIS A 379 4.87 -11.71 -8.94
N ALA A 380 5.12 -10.42 -8.71
CA ALA A 380 5.22 -9.43 -9.78
C ALA A 380 6.38 -9.73 -10.76
N MET A 381 7.56 -10.11 -10.25
CA MET A 381 8.72 -10.51 -11.06
C MET A 381 8.39 -11.70 -11.96
N LYS A 382 7.69 -12.71 -11.43
CA LYS A 382 7.27 -13.90 -12.19
C LYS A 382 6.30 -13.52 -13.30
N LEU A 383 5.30 -12.69 -13.01
CA LEU A 383 4.35 -12.20 -13.99
C LEU A 383 5.02 -11.36 -15.09
N VAL A 384 5.93 -10.45 -14.72
CA VAL A 384 6.59 -9.56 -15.69
C VAL A 384 7.67 -10.28 -16.50
N ARG A 385 8.23 -11.39 -16.01
CA ARG A 385 9.21 -12.21 -16.74
C ARG A 385 8.65 -12.69 -18.09
N GLY A 386 7.33 -12.89 -18.20
CA GLY A 386 6.68 -13.24 -19.46
C GLY A 386 6.85 -12.18 -20.55
N ALA A 387 6.95 -10.90 -20.19
CA ALA A 387 7.08 -9.78 -21.12
C ALA A 387 8.53 -9.54 -21.59
N ILE A 388 9.53 -10.17 -20.96
CA ILE A 388 10.93 -10.06 -21.36
C ILE A 388 11.20 -11.09 -22.47
N PRO A 389 11.83 -10.72 -23.61
CA PRO A 389 12.19 -11.67 -24.66
C PRO A 389 13.06 -12.82 -24.15
N ALA A 390 12.88 -14.04 -24.66
CA ALA A 390 13.56 -15.24 -24.16
C ALA A 390 15.10 -15.09 -24.12
N GLN A 391 15.68 -14.54 -25.18
CA GLN A 391 17.10 -14.24 -25.30
C GLN A 391 17.61 -13.22 -24.27
N ALA A 392 16.73 -12.38 -23.72
CA ALA A 392 17.07 -11.37 -22.73
C ALA A 392 16.89 -11.85 -21.28
N LYS A 393 16.40 -13.08 -21.06
CA LYS A 393 16.17 -13.66 -19.73
C LYS A 393 17.42 -14.24 -19.06
N ALA A 394 18.54 -14.33 -19.78
CA ALA A 394 19.79 -14.82 -19.23
C ALA A 394 20.23 -13.99 -18.01
N GLY A 395 20.65 -14.65 -16.94
CA GLY A 395 21.12 -14.02 -15.68
C GLY A 395 20.01 -13.48 -14.75
N LEU A 396 18.76 -13.44 -15.22
CA LEU A 396 17.60 -13.07 -14.40
C LEU A 396 17.23 -14.21 -13.43
N VAL A 397 16.74 -13.83 -12.24
CA VAL A 397 16.21 -14.77 -11.24
C VAL A 397 15.23 -15.75 -11.89
N HIS A 398 15.43 -17.04 -11.61
CA HIS A 398 14.59 -18.11 -12.11
C HIS A 398 13.45 -18.39 -11.11
N PHE A 399 12.31 -18.83 -11.63
CA PHE A 399 11.14 -19.27 -10.87
C PHE A 399 10.94 -20.75 -11.21
N GLY A 400 11.69 -21.61 -10.54
CA GLY A 400 11.69 -23.06 -10.74
C GLY A 400 10.55 -23.76 -9.99
N GLU A 401 10.79 -24.97 -9.49
CA GLU A 401 9.85 -25.67 -8.61
C GLU A 401 10.22 -25.54 -7.13
N ALA A 402 9.22 -25.55 -6.25
CA ALA A 402 9.39 -25.51 -4.79
C ALA A 402 10.36 -24.41 -4.32
N PHE A 403 11.50 -24.75 -3.72
CA PHE A 403 12.44 -23.75 -3.14
C PHE A 403 13.42 -23.17 -4.15
N ALA A 404 13.47 -23.74 -5.35
CA ALA A 404 14.02 -23.06 -6.52
C ALA A 404 13.07 -21.96 -7.04
N ASP A 405 11.83 -21.88 -6.54
CA ASP A 405 10.92 -20.74 -6.75
C ASP A 405 10.99 -19.77 -5.55
N PRO A 406 11.61 -18.58 -5.69
CA PRO A 406 11.67 -17.60 -4.62
C PRO A 406 10.29 -17.09 -4.17
N GLU A 407 9.28 -17.09 -5.06
CA GLU A 407 7.90 -16.75 -4.71
C GLU A 407 7.32 -17.77 -3.71
N TYR A 408 7.51 -19.05 -4.00
CA TYR A 408 7.03 -20.14 -3.16
C TYR A 408 7.69 -20.10 -1.77
N ALA A 409 9.01 -19.87 -1.71
CA ALA A 409 9.74 -19.76 -0.45
C ALA A 409 9.19 -18.62 0.42
N MET A 410 8.99 -17.43 -0.14
CA MET A 410 8.45 -16.29 0.62
C MET A 410 6.99 -16.50 1.03
N ARG A 411 6.17 -17.12 0.18
CA ARG A 411 4.79 -17.47 0.52
C ARG A 411 4.74 -18.41 1.71
N MET A 412 5.59 -19.45 1.71
CA MET A 412 5.70 -20.39 2.81
C MET A 412 6.06 -19.67 4.12
N TRP A 413 7.07 -18.79 4.11
CA TRP A 413 7.44 -18.01 5.30
C TRP A 413 6.34 -17.05 5.76
N LEU A 414 5.64 -16.40 4.84
CA LEU A 414 4.49 -15.57 5.17
C LEU A 414 3.42 -16.38 5.90
N ASP A 415 3.17 -17.63 5.49
CA ASP A 415 2.22 -18.51 6.17
C ASP A 415 2.72 -18.96 7.56
N TYR A 416 4.04 -19.13 7.75
CA TYR A 416 4.62 -19.33 9.08
C TYR A 416 4.40 -18.12 9.99
N LYS A 417 4.63 -16.90 9.48
CA LYS A 417 4.36 -15.65 10.20
C LYS A 417 2.89 -15.56 10.62
N LYS A 418 1.97 -15.89 9.72
CA LYS A 418 0.51 -15.90 10.01
C LYS A 418 0.11 -16.91 11.09
N LYS A 419 0.92 -17.96 11.33
CA LYS A 419 0.75 -18.91 12.45
C LYS A 419 1.37 -18.41 13.76
N GLY A 420 1.81 -17.15 13.83
CA GLY A 420 2.41 -16.54 15.02
C GLY A 420 3.89 -16.92 15.24
N LYS A 421 4.55 -17.55 14.27
CA LYS A 421 5.98 -17.89 14.37
C LYS A 421 6.83 -16.64 14.19
N THR A 422 7.93 -16.56 14.96
CA THR A 422 8.82 -15.39 15.01
C THR A 422 10.18 -15.61 14.34
N ALA A 423 10.54 -16.86 14.04
CA ALA A 423 11.74 -17.25 13.31
C ALA A 423 11.46 -18.45 12.39
N VAL A 424 12.16 -18.55 11.26
CA VAL A 424 12.19 -19.75 10.41
C VAL A 424 13.11 -20.79 11.05
N THR A 425 12.55 -21.68 11.87
CA THR A 425 13.30 -22.77 12.54
C THR A 425 13.16 -24.13 11.85
N GLN A 426 12.36 -24.19 10.79
CA GLN A 426 12.16 -25.38 9.96
C GLN A 426 12.58 -25.01 8.53
N HIS A 427 13.19 -25.97 7.82
CA HIS A 427 13.67 -25.77 6.44
C HIS A 427 14.90 -24.84 6.30
N GLU A 428 15.81 -24.87 7.27
CA GLU A 428 17.07 -24.09 7.26
C GLU A 428 17.88 -24.23 5.96
N HIS A 429 18.05 -25.47 5.48
CA HIS A 429 18.73 -25.76 4.20
C HIS A 429 18.09 -25.01 3.01
N LYS A 430 16.80 -24.72 3.08
CA LYS A 430 16.05 -24.04 2.02
C LYS A 430 16.17 -22.52 2.07
N VAL A 431 16.39 -21.95 3.27
CA VAL A 431 16.79 -20.53 3.42
C VAL A 431 18.13 -20.32 2.72
N ILE A 432 19.08 -21.24 2.93
CA ILE A 432 20.41 -21.19 2.30
C ILE A 432 20.31 -21.36 0.77
N GLU A 433 19.50 -22.30 0.29
CA GLU A 433 19.26 -22.49 -1.15
C GLU A 433 18.66 -21.24 -1.80
N PHE A 434 17.66 -20.61 -1.17
CA PHE A 434 17.11 -19.32 -1.60
C PHE A 434 18.22 -18.26 -1.69
N LEU A 435 19.04 -18.12 -0.65
CA LEU A 435 20.13 -17.14 -0.60
C LEU A 435 21.17 -17.34 -1.70
N ARG A 436 21.50 -18.59 -2.06
CA ARG A 436 22.42 -18.91 -3.15
C ARG A 436 21.95 -18.40 -4.51
N GLN A 437 20.64 -18.35 -4.78
CA GLN A 437 20.11 -17.78 -6.03
C GLN A 437 20.43 -16.28 -6.20
N PHE A 438 20.64 -15.59 -5.08
CA PHE A 438 21.05 -14.19 -5.03
C PHE A 438 22.56 -14.03 -4.80
N ASN A 439 23.34 -15.09 -4.97
CA ASN A 439 24.79 -15.14 -4.71
C ASN A 439 25.15 -14.74 -3.26
N CYS A 440 24.27 -15.02 -2.30
CA CYS A 440 24.49 -14.74 -0.89
C CYS A 440 25.13 -15.92 -0.14
N ASP A 441 26.19 -16.50 -0.70
CA ASP A 441 26.76 -17.78 -0.24
C ASP A 441 27.36 -17.74 1.18
N LYS A 442 27.65 -16.54 1.69
CA LYS A 442 28.19 -16.30 3.04
C LYS A 442 27.12 -16.06 4.10
N ALA A 443 25.84 -15.98 3.71
CA ALA A 443 24.77 -15.77 4.67
C ALA A 443 24.54 -17.04 5.49
N THR A 444 24.46 -16.89 6.80
CA THR A 444 24.31 -17.99 7.77
C THR A 444 23.18 -17.66 8.73
N LEU A 445 22.48 -18.70 9.19
CA LEU A 445 21.45 -18.56 10.21
C LEU A 445 22.05 -18.10 11.54
N GLY A 446 21.23 -17.48 12.38
CA GLY A 446 21.68 -16.91 13.65
C GLY A 446 22.53 -15.63 13.51
N LYS A 447 22.90 -15.24 12.29
CA LYS A 447 23.59 -13.98 12.00
C LYS A 447 22.66 -13.03 11.24
N PRO A 448 22.88 -11.71 11.33
CA PRO A 448 22.13 -10.76 10.53
C PRO A 448 22.42 -10.89 9.04
N LEU A 449 21.43 -10.52 8.21
CA LEU A 449 21.58 -10.45 6.77
C LEU A 449 22.53 -9.32 6.41
N SER A 450 23.65 -9.62 5.73
CA SER A 450 24.66 -8.62 5.43
C SER A 450 24.20 -7.61 4.38
N GLU A 451 24.70 -6.38 4.48
CA GLU A 451 24.46 -5.34 3.46
C GLU A 451 24.96 -5.78 2.07
N THR A 452 26.05 -6.54 2.01
CA THR A 452 26.54 -7.14 0.77
C THR A 452 25.51 -8.08 0.15
N CYS A 453 24.82 -8.91 0.95
CA CYS A 453 23.79 -9.79 0.42
C CYS A 453 22.58 -9.00 -0.10
N ILE A 454 22.08 -8.02 0.67
CA ILE A 454 21.00 -7.14 0.20
C ILE A 454 21.38 -6.39 -1.08
N SER A 455 22.63 -5.93 -1.19
CA SER A 455 23.15 -5.30 -2.41
C SER A 455 23.11 -6.25 -3.62
N LYS A 456 23.44 -7.53 -3.43
CA LYS A 456 23.30 -8.54 -4.50
C LYS A 456 21.85 -8.81 -4.88
N MET A 457 20.93 -8.80 -3.91
CA MET A 457 19.49 -8.91 -4.20
C MET A 457 18.97 -7.69 -4.97
N ASN A 458 19.38 -6.49 -4.56
CA ASN A 458 19.16 -5.24 -5.28
C ASN A 458 19.62 -5.35 -6.73
N ASP A 459 20.81 -5.91 -6.98
CA ASP A 459 21.34 -6.11 -8.34
C ASP A 459 20.46 -7.03 -9.20
N LYS A 460 19.91 -8.09 -8.60
CA LYS A 460 18.98 -9.00 -9.30
C LYS A 460 17.66 -8.31 -9.65
N VAL A 461 17.13 -7.48 -8.76
CA VAL A 461 15.93 -6.67 -9.04
C VAL A 461 16.22 -5.63 -10.12
N ASN A 462 17.39 -4.97 -10.07
CA ASN A 462 17.76 -3.99 -11.09
C ASN A 462 18.04 -4.64 -12.45
N ALA A 463 18.53 -5.89 -12.50
CA ALA A 463 18.66 -6.60 -13.76
C ALA A 463 17.31 -6.74 -14.48
N TYR A 464 16.23 -7.04 -13.75
CA TYR A 464 14.87 -6.99 -14.30
C TYR A 464 14.49 -5.59 -14.78
N ASN A 465 14.72 -4.58 -13.94
CA ASN A 465 14.45 -3.19 -14.26
C ASN A 465 15.09 -2.73 -15.58
N VAL A 466 16.39 -3.00 -15.74
CA VAL A 466 17.17 -2.69 -16.96
C VAL A 466 16.62 -3.44 -18.17
N LYS A 467 16.32 -4.73 -18.04
CA LYS A 467 15.76 -5.51 -19.16
C LYS A 467 14.38 -5.04 -19.58
N LEU A 468 13.53 -4.64 -18.63
CA LEU A 468 12.20 -4.07 -18.92
C LEU A 468 12.31 -2.70 -19.57
N ALA A 469 13.20 -1.84 -19.07
CA ALA A 469 13.49 -0.54 -19.68
C ALA A 469 13.97 -0.67 -21.14
N ALA A 470 14.77 -1.70 -21.45
CA ALA A 470 15.22 -1.99 -22.82
C ALA A 470 14.10 -2.42 -23.79
N THR A 471 12.93 -2.81 -23.27
CA THR A 471 11.74 -3.17 -24.08
C THR A 471 10.76 -2.01 -24.26
N VAL A 472 10.99 -0.88 -23.59
CA VAL A 472 10.13 0.30 -23.72
C VAL A 472 10.18 0.83 -25.14
N SER A 473 9.03 1.25 -25.65
CA SER A 473 8.89 1.93 -26.93
C SER A 473 7.86 3.05 -26.80
N ASP A 474 8.09 4.13 -27.53
CA ASP A 474 7.17 5.27 -27.66
C ASP A 474 5.97 4.96 -28.58
N LYS A 475 6.01 3.85 -29.32
CA LYS A 475 4.84 3.37 -30.06
C LYS A 475 3.75 2.98 -29.07
N PRO A 476 2.50 3.47 -29.23
CA PRO A 476 1.39 3.05 -28.38
C PRO A 476 1.26 1.53 -28.40
N ALA A 477 1.26 0.92 -27.22
CA ALA A 477 0.95 -0.50 -27.11
C ALA A 477 -0.53 -0.69 -27.47
N LYS A 478 -0.87 -1.65 -28.32
CA LYS A 478 -2.27 -2.04 -28.54
C LYS A 478 -2.88 -2.43 -27.18
N PRO A 479 -4.09 -1.96 -26.82
CA PRO A 479 -4.76 -2.39 -25.61
C PRO A 479 -4.90 -3.92 -25.63
N GLY A 480 -4.43 -4.61 -24.59
CA GLY A 480 -4.47 -6.08 -24.50
C GLY A 480 -5.87 -6.70 -24.35
N TRP A 481 -6.92 -5.89 -24.50
CA TRP A 481 -8.32 -6.23 -24.24
C TRP A 481 -9.21 -6.27 -25.47
N GLN A 482 -8.62 -6.09 -26.65
CA GLN A 482 -9.28 -6.42 -27.91
C GLN A 482 -8.82 -7.82 -28.34
N LEU A 483 -9.35 -8.84 -27.68
CA LEU A 483 -9.45 -10.22 -28.17
C LEU A 483 -10.83 -10.76 -27.83
#